data_AF-A0A9E2VJX8-F1
#
_entry.id   AF-A0A9E2VJX8-F1
#
_cell.length_a   1.000
_cell.length_b   1.000
_cell.length_c   1.000
_cell.angle_alpha   90.00
_cell.angle_beta   90.00
_cell.angle_gamma   90.00
#
_symmetry.space_group_name_H-M   'P 1'
#
loop_
_entity.id
_entity.type
_entity.pdbx_description
1 polymer ?
#
loop_
_entity_poly.entity_id
_entity_poly.type
_entity_poly.pdbx_seq_one_letter_code
_entity_poly.pdbx_strand_id
1 'polypeptide(L)'
;MSGPACAISAAPSIPRRFGGLALPRFGAPTIQRWLFLLSLFVLLAAQAASAPLRVCCISGSFEYESDKSLKAFQQYLEAGYNAACTLVSAPDPDHLGDLSPLSQCDVALFFTRRLTLDGPQLERVKQYCLSGKPIVGVRTASHGFQKWLEFDRLVLGGNYHNHFPAGYTQKDVIDPGAKDDPVLEGIGAITSRASLYKSGPLAPDTHLLLTGSTPEGSAPVAWTREINGGRVFYTSLGAQGDFENGTFRRLLANALFWVARRQVERKPLPPVPERPMPTGMLKLRLRTRVETFKGSGAWDAVTMTREVPVAETAIVICDMWDNHWCQGAAQRCAVLAGKMEPVLEAARAKGVQIIHCPSETMDFYLDSLQRRRMQLVARVEPPPPLALPDPPLPIDDSDGGCDSAEKPWYMAWTREHAAIQIGEFDGISDQGAEVYSFLRAHGIQFIIVMGVHANMCVLNRPFAIKQMTRWGVHCILARDLTDAMYNPRMPPHVSHWQGVELVVEYIEKYWAPSVSTEDLLAGLPQ
;
A
#
# COMPACT_ATOMS: atom_id res chain seq x y z
N MET A 1 27.66 -60.81 -27.45
CA MET A 1 29.07 -60.74 -27.86
C MET A 1 29.87 -60.19 -26.69
N SER A 2 30.71 -61.06 -26.11
CA SER A 2 31.91 -60.81 -25.28
C SER A 2 31.93 -59.67 -24.25
N GLY A 3 31.80 -60.03 -22.96
CA GLY A 3 32.59 -59.40 -21.88
C GLY A 3 34.02 -60.01 -21.83
N PRO A 4 34.75 -60.03 -20.70
CA PRO A 4 34.57 -59.35 -19.40
C PRO A 4 35.90 -58.77 -18.82
N ALA A 5 35.90 -58.51 -17.51
CA ALA A 5 36.92 -57.85 -16.66
C ALA A 5 38.17 -58.67 -16.24
N CYS A 6 39.24 -57.98 -15.80
CA CYS A 6 40.23 -58.32 -14.73
C CYS A 6 41.32 -57.22 -14.67
N ALA A 7 41.65 -56.57 -13.55
CA ALA A 7 42.36 -56.98 -12.31
C ALA A 7 43.91 -57.01 -12.38
N ILE A 8 44.53 -56.06 -11.66
CA ILE A 8 45.74 -56.11 -10.79
C ILE A 8 47.08 -56.64 -11.35
N SER A 9 48.19 -55.86 -11.17
CA SER A 9 49.46 -56.31 -10.51
C SER A 9 50.71 -55.44 -10.80
N ALA A 10 51.27 -54.90 -9.71
CA ALA A 10 52.69 -54.85 -9.28
C ALA A 10 53.84 -54.19 -10.11
N ALA A 11 54.70 -53.53 -9.32
CA ALA A 11 55.94 -52.80 -9.64
C ALA A 11 57.16 -53.69 -9.98
N PRO A 12 58.31 -53.05 -10.28
CA PRO A 12 59.57 -53.44 -9.63
C PRO A 12 60.41 -52.25 -9.13
N SER A 13 61.56 -52.57 -8.54
CA SER A 13 62.19 -51.96 -7.37
C SER A 13 63.67 -51.57 -7.53
N ILE A 14 64.13 -50.51 -6.82
CA ILE A 14 65.45 -50.32 -6.11
C ILE A 14 66.74 -50.10 -6.98
N PRO A 15 67.85 -49.40 -6.56
CA PRO A 15 68.32 -49.02 -5.20
C PRO A 15 68.87 -47.58 -4.92
N ARG A 16 69.09 -47.40 -3.61
CA ARG A 16 69.80 -46.37 -2.78
C ARG A 16 71.18 -45.89 -3.27
N ARG A 17 71.62 -44.69 -2.82
CA ARG A 17 72.83 -44.46 -1.97
C ARG A 17 73.11 -42.97 -1.58
N PHE A 18 73.48 -42.77 -0.30
CA PHE A 18 74.33 -41.76 0.40
C PHE A 18 74.30 -40.28 -0.01
N GLY A 19 74.46 -39.25 0.83
CA GLY A 19 74.81 -39.02 2.25
C GLY A 19 74.96 -37.49 2.37
N GLY A 20 74.35 -36.82 3.35
CA GLY A 20 75.04 -36.37 4.56
C GLY A 20 75.88 -35.10 4.36
N LEU A 21 75.36 -33.93 4.71
CA LEU A 21 76.13 -32.81 5.28
C LEU A 21 75.21 -31.79 5.95
N ALA A 22 75.52 -31.48 7.21
CA ALA A 22 74.79 -30.62 8.12
C ALA A 22 75.35 -29.19 8.12
N LEU A 23 74.55 -28.24 8.64
CA LEU A 23 74.85 -27.05 9.48
C LEU A 23 73.82 -25.91 9.19
N PRO A 24 73.63 -24.92 10.08
CA PRO A 24 73.03 -24.98 11.41
C PRO A 24 71.77 -24.07 11.54
N ARG A 25 71.02 -24.25 12.64
CA ARG A 25 69.90 -23.39 13.04
C ARG A 25 70.40 -22.00 13.48
N PHE A 26 69.86 -20.94 12.87
CA PHE A 26 69.77 -19.60 13.46
C PHE A 26 68.33 -19.11 13.34
N GLY A 27 67.77 -18.66 14.47
CA GLY A 27 66.36 -18.35 14.64
C GLY A 27 65.91 -17.06 13.95
N ALA A 28 64.68 -17.07 13.46
CA ALA A 28 63.94 -15.86 13.08
C ALA A 28 62.81 -15.63 14.10
N PRO A 29 62.65 -14.41 14.63
CA PRO A 29 61.55 -14.08 15.53
C PRO A 29 60.23 -13.97 14.76
N THR A 30 59.28 -14.84 15.11
CA THR A 30 57.81 -14.67 15.07
C THR A 30 57.22 -13.63 14.09
N ILE A 31 56.82 -14.08 12.91
CA ILE A 31 55.83 -13.43 12.01
C ILE A 31 54.42 -13.39 12.65
N GLN A 32 54.24 -14.05 13.80
CA GLN A 32 52.93 -14.28 14.42
C GLN A 32 52.40 -13.11 15.28
N ARG A 33 53.15 -12.00 15.41
CA ARG A 33 52.69 -10.79 16.14
C ARG A 33 52.14 -9.67 15.25
N TRP A 34 52.33 -9.72 13.94
CA TRP A 34 51.81 -8.70 13.01
C TRP A 34 50.46 -9.08 12.38
N LEU A 35 50.10 -10.37 12.38
CA LEU A 35 48.80 -10.84 11.87
C LEU A 35 47.64 -10.71 12.87
N PHE A 36 47.92 -10.39 14.14
CA PHE A 36 46.88 -10.16 15.17
C PHE A 36 46.47 -8.69 15.31
N LEU A 37 47.25 -7.75 14.77
CA LEU A 37 46.92 -6.32 14.76
C LEU A 37 46.21 -5.87 13.48
N LEU A 38 46.32 -6.63 12.38
CA LEU A 38 45.53 -6.40 11.16
C LEU A 38 44.14 -7.07 11.22
N SER A 39 43.96 -8.14 12.00
CA SER A 39 42.66 -8.78 12.19
C SER A 39 41.76 -8.06 13.22
N LEU A 40 42.35 -7.21 14.08
CA LEU A 40 41.58 -6.37 15.02
C LEU A 40 41.16 -5.01 14.42
N PHE A 41 41.72 -4.60 13.27
CA PHE A 41 41.33 -3.37 12.57
C PHE A 41 40.23 -3.58 11.51
N VAL A 42 39.86 -4.82 11.20
CA VAL A 42 38.82 -5.16 10.21
C VAL A 42 37.44 -5.43 10.84
N LEU A 43 37.34 -5.44 12.18
CA LEU A 43 36.08 -5.74 12.89
C LEU A 43 35.50 -4.60 13.74
N LEU A 44 35.99 -3.37 13.55
CA LEU A 44 35.38 -2.15 14.10
C LEU A 44 35.47 -0.97 13.12
N ALA A 45 35.24 -1.22 11.83
CA ALA A 45 34.62 -0.19 11.01
C ALA A 45 33.13 -0.16 11.39
N ALA A 46 32.81 0.49 12.51
CA ALA A 46 31.48 1.05 12.65
C ALA A 46 31.30 1.91 11.39
N GLN A 47 30.42 1.50 10.47
CA GLN A 47 29.97 2.38 9.40
C GLN A 47 29.48 3.63 10.10
N ALA A 48 30.29 4.70 10.06
CA ALA A 48 29.84 5.99 10.52
C ALA A 48 28.56 6.26 9.75
N ALA A 49 27.44 6.40 10.46
CA ALA A 49 26.16 6.65 9.82
C ALA A 49 26.34 7.84 8.88
N SER A 50 26.01 7.66 7.61
CA SER A 50 26.05 8.72 6.61
C SER A 50 25.29 9.93 7.13
N ALA A 51 25.79 11.14 6.85
CA ALA A 51 25.05 12.34 7.17
C ALA A 51 23.67 12.30 6.47
N PRO A 52 22.60 12.81 7.10
CA PRO A 52 21.28 12.83 6.48
C PRO A 52 21.29 13.53 5.12
N LEU A 53 20.52 13.04 4.15
CA LEU A 53 20.30 13.72 2.87
C LEU A 53 19.59 15.05 3.13
N ARG A 54 20.23 16.17 2.79
CA ARG A 54 19.66 17.52 2.98
C ARG A 54 18.79 17.89 1.79
N VAL A 55 17.49 17.95 2.00
CA VAL A 55 16.49 18.25 0.97
C VAL A 55 15.95 19.66 1.16
N CYS A 56 16.06 20.51 0.15
CA CYS A 56 15.37 21.80 0.11
C CYS A 56 14.05 21.65 -0.65
N CYS A 57 12.93 21.72 0.06
CA CYS A 57 11.59 21.64 -0.51
C CYS A 57 11.10 23.04 -0.86
N ILE A 58 11.00 23.38 -2.15
CA ILE A 58 10.48 24.66 -2.64
C ILE A 58 8.98 24.49 -2.96
N SER A 59 8.14 25.08 -2.11
CA SER A 59 6.70 25.16 -2.29
C SER A 59 6.31 26.50 -2.94
N GLY A 60 5.54 26.44 -4.03
CA GLY A 60 5.05 27.64 -4.70
C GLY A 60 3.85 27.38 -5.61
N SER A 61 3.03 26.37 -5.29
CA SER A 61 1.82 26.03 -6.02
C SER A 61 0.59 26.23 -5.14
N PHE A 62 0.02 27.44 -5.19
CA PHE A 62 -1.16 27.83 -4.42
C PHE A 62 -2.41 27.01 -4.77
N GLU A 63 -2.62 26.70 -6.06
CA GLU A 63 -3.77 25.88 -6.52
C GLU A 63 -3.77 24.48 -5.88
N TYR A 64 -2.59 23.92 -5.65
CA TYR A 64 -2.42 22.59 -5.10
C TYR A 64 -1.97 22.62 -3.64
N GLU A 65 -1.95 23.79 -2.98
CA GLU A 65 -1.47 24.00 -1.62
C GLU A 65 -0.21 23.18 -1.33
N SER A 66 0.82 23.36 -2.17
CA SER A 66 2.03 22.54 -2.15
C SER A 66 2.73 22.55 -0.80
N ASP A 67 2.54 23.59 0.02
CA ASP A 67 3.08 23.70 1.37
C ASP A 67 2.53 22.61 2.29
N LYS A 68 1.23 22.32 2.22
CA LYS A 68 0.59 21.24 2.98
C LYS A 68 1.13 19.87 2.55
N SER A 69 1.20 19.64 1.24
CA SER A 69 1.70 18.39 0.66
C SER A 69 3.17 18.14 1.02
N LEU A 70 4.03 19.14 0.85
CA LEU A 70 5.46 19.03 1.17
C LEU A 70 5.72 18.95 2.67
N LYS A 71 4.89 19.56 3.53
CA LYS A 71 4.97 19.40 4.98
C LYS A 71 4.66 17.97 5.42
N ALA A 72 3.59 17.37 4.87
CA ALA A 72 3.27 15.97 5.12
C ALA A 72 4.37 15.02 4.59
N PHE A 73 4.90 15.32 3.40
CA PHE A 73 6.00 14.56 2.82
C PHE A 73 7.30 14.68 3.62
N GLN A 74 7.62 15.86 4.15
CA GLN A 74 8.75 16.06 5.05
C GLN A 74 8.65 15.14 6.27
N GLN A 75 7.49 15.11 6.94
CA GLN A 75 7.28 14.23 8.09
C GLN A 75 7.48 12.75 7.73
N TYR A 76 6.95 12.31 6.58
CA TYR A 76 7.16 10.97 6.07
C TYR A 76 8.66 10.66 5.83
N LEU A 77 9.36 11.56 5.14
CA LEU A 77 10.76 11.35 4.77
C LEU A 77 11.66 11.34 6.01
N GLU A 78 11.47 12.28 6.93
CA GLU A 78 12.26 12.38 8.16
C GLU A 78 11.94 11.24 9.15
N ALA A 79 10.72 10.69 9.15
CA ALA A 79 10.38 9.53 9.97
C ALA A 79 10.97 8.22 9.40
N GLY A 80 10.94 8.06 8.07
CA GLY A 80 11.27 6.79 7.41
C GLY A 80 12.68 6.67 6.82
N TYR A 81 13.39 7.78 6.62
CA TYR A 81 14.66 7.80 5.88
C TYR A 81 15.71 8.66 6.60
N ASN A 82 16.99 8.40 6.29
CA ASN A 82 18.11 9.23 6.73
C ASN A 82 18.17 10.53 5.92
N ALA A 83 17.20 11.41 6.13
CA ALA A 83 17.05 12.69 5.46
C ALA A 83 16.68 13.80 6.45
N ALA A 84 17.00 15.04 6.07
CA ALA A 84 16.61 16.25 6.77
C ALA A 84 16.08 17.26 5.75
N CYS A 85 14.86 17.75 5.96
CA CYS A 85 14.19 18.63 5.02
C CYS A 85 14.17 20.07 5.53
N THR A 86 14.27 21.01 4.61
CA THR A 86 13.97 22.43 4.85
C THR A 86 12.89 22.86 3.87
N LEU A 87 11.72 23.24 4.38
CA LEU A 87 10.60 23.73 3.58
C LEU A 87 10.71 25.25 3.41
N VAL A 88 10.79 25.68 2.16
CA VAL A 88 10.73 27.08 1.75
C VAL A 88 9.40 27.28 1.03
N SER A 89 8.49 28.04 1.65
CA SER A 89 7.15 28.30 1.11
C SER A 89 7.04 29.72 0.59
N ALA A 90 6.60 29.84 -0.66
CA ALA A 90 6.26 31.11 -1.27
C ALA A 90 5.09 31.76 -0.51
N PRO A 91 5.24 32.97 0.08
CA PRO A 91 4.11 33.71 0.63
C PRO A 91 3.15 34.21 -0.45
N ASP A 92 3.65 34.49 -1.65
CA ASP A 92 2.90 35.02 -2.79
C ASP A 92 3.57 34.63 -4.13
N PRO A 93 2.93 34.86 -5.28
CA PRO A 93 3.50 34.48 -6.58
C PRO A 93 4.82 35.17 -6.95
N ASP A 94 5.11 36.34 -6.37
CA ASP A 94 6.28 37.16 -6.70
C ASP A 94 7.48 36.88 -5.79
N HIS A 95 7.29 36.12 -4.71
CA HIS A 95 8.33 35.85 -3.71
C HIS A 95 8.40 34.39 -3.23
N LEU A 96 9.60 33.79 -3.18
CA LEU A 96 9.81 32.42 -2.65
C LEU A 96 10.17 32.35 -1.16
N GLY A 97 10.42 33.46 -0.49
CA GLY A 97 10.99 33.48 0.86
C GLY A 97 12.53 33.36 0.87
N ASP A 98 13.09 32.83 1.96
CA ASP A 98 14.54 32.67 2.10
C ASP A 98 15.08 31.49 1.28
N LEU A 99 15.94 31.81 0.30
CA LEU A 99 16.59 30.84 -0.59
C LEU A 99 18.00 30.44 -0.12
N SER A 100 18.44 30.86 1.08
CA SER A 100 19.70 30.42 1.68
C SER A 100 19.83 28.88 1.78
N PRO A 101 18.75 28.09 2.00
CA PRO A 101 18.84 26.63 2.04
C PRO A 101 19.28 25.98 0.71
N LEU A 102 19.05 26.62 -0.46
CA LEU A 102 19.51 26.09 -1.75
C LEU A 102 21.05 25.99 -1.86
N SER A 103 21.78 26.83 -1.12
CA SER A 103 23.25 26.73 -1.04
C SER A 103 23.68 25.48 -0.27
N GLN A 104 22.87 25.09 0.71
CA GLN A 104 23.23 24.13 1.74
C GLN A 104 22.62 22.75 1.49
N CYS A 105 21.63 22.61 0.61
CA CYS A 105 21.05 21.31 0.33
C CYS A 105 21.90 20.47 -0.63
N ASP A 106 21.69 19.15 -0.56
CA ASP A 106 22.22 18.18 -1.50
C ASP A 106 21.30 18.02 -2.71
N VAL A 107 19.99 18.25 -2.54
CA VAL A 107 18.95 18.18 -3.57
C VAL A 107 17.87 19.22 -3.34
N ALA A 108 17.30 19.78 -4.42
CA ALA A 108 16.12 20.62 -4.37
C ALA A 108 14.91 19.92 -4.98
N LEU A 109 13.79 19.94 -4.26
CA LEU A 109 12.50 19.47 -4.72
C LEU A 109 11.62 20.68 -5.03
N PHE A 110 11.19 20.81 -6.28
CA PHE A 110 10.32 21.89 -6.73
C PHE A 110 8.88 21.41 -6.89
N PHE A 111 7.97 22.05 -6.15
CA PHE A 111 6.53 21.97 -6.37
C PHE A 111 5.98 23.39 -6.49
N THR A 112 6.26 24.00 -7.65
CA THR A 112 5.97 25.41 -7.94
C THR A 112 4.97 25.53 -9.09
N ARG A 113 4.19 26.61 -9.12
CA ARG A 113 3.24 26.85 -10.20
C ARG A 113 3.12 28.33 -10.52
N ARG A 114 3.41 28.69 -11.77
CA ARG A 114 3.16 30.03 -12.34
C ARG A 114 3.62 31.19 -11.45
N LEU A 115 4.74 31.02 -10.74
CA LEU A 115 5.37 32.09 -9.99
C LEU A 115 5.90 33.16 -10.95
N THR A 116 5.81 34.41 -10.54
CA THR A 116 6.19 35.61 -11.30
C THR A 116 7.49 36.23 -10.81
N LEU A 117 8.30 35.44 -10.09
CA LEU A 117 9.64 35.79 -9.58
C LEU A 117 10.49 36.51 -10.63
N ASP A 118 11.21 37.54 -10.20
CA ASP A 118 12.24 38.20 -10.98
C ASP A 118 13.50 38.47 -10.16
N GLY A 119 14.43 39.17 -10.81
CA GLY A 119 15.62 39.69 -10.17
C GLY A 119 16.43 38.61 -9.42
N PRO A 120 16.93 38.91 -8.22
CA PRO A 120 17.80 38.00 -7.48
C PRO A 120 17.19 36.63 -7.16
N GLN A 121 15.87 36.54 -6.91
CA GLN A 121 15.25 35.25 -6.56
C GLN A 121 15.18 34.31 -7.76
N LEU A 122 14.74 34.82 -8.91
CA LEU A 122 14.72 34.02 -10.14
C LEU A 122 16.14 33.59 -10.55
N GLU A 123 17.11 34.52 -10.49
CA GLU A 123 18.49 34.19 -10.83
C GLU A 123 19.09 33.17 -9.85
N ARG A 124 18.77 33.22 -8.55
CA ARG A 124 19.20 32.20 -7.59
C ARG A 124 18.66 30.81 -7.94
N VAL A 125 17.41 30.71 -8.36
CA VAL A 125 16.79 29.44 -8.81
C VAL A 125 17.47 28.92 -10.07
N LYS A 126 17.67 29.79 -11.08
CA LYS A 126 18.38 29.42 -12.32
C LYS A 126 19.79 28.91 -12.05
N GLN A 127 20.54 29.63 -11.21
CA GLN A 127 21.90 29.24 -10.83
C GLN A 127 21.93 27.87 -10.17
N TYR A 128 21.00 27.56 -9.25
CA TYR A 128 20.91 26.21 -8.68
C TYR A 128 20.64 25.17 -9.77
N CYS A 129 19.61 25.37 -10.58
CA CYS A 129 19.16 24.40 -11.58
C CYS A 129 20.21 24.11 -12.66
N LEU A 130 21.02 25.11 -13.01
CA LEU A 130 22.05 24.98 -14.04
C LEU A 130 23.43 24.57 -13.48
N SER A 131 23.59 24.49 -12.16
CA SER A 131 24.88 24.17 -11.52
C SER A 131 25.29 22.70 -11.58
N GLY A 132 24.44 21.81 -12.10
CA GLY A 132 24.65 20.35 -12.04
C GLY A 132 24.30 19.74 -10.67
N LYS A 133 23.64 20.50 -9.80
CA LYS A 133 23.07 19.98 -8.55
C LYS A 133 21.82 19.12 -8.81
N PRO A 134 21.55 18.10 -7.96
CA PRO A 134 20.37 17.25 -8.07
C PRO A 134 19.02 17.98 -7.97
N ILE A 135 18.05 17.57 -8.81
CA ILE A 135 16.72 18.20 -8.89
C ILE A 135 15.61 17.14 -8.92
N VAL A 136 14.55 17.37 -8.14
CA VAL A 136 13.28 16.66 -8.24
C VAL A 136 12.19 17.68 -8.58
N GLY A 137 11.46 17.47 -9.67
CA GLY A 137 10.29 18.29 -10.04
C GLY A 137 8.98 17.52 -9.88
N VAL A 138 7.97 18.15 -9.30
CA VAL A 138 6.66 17.53 -9.04
C VAL A 138 5.54 18.35 -9.64
N ARG A 139 4.59 17.65 -10.29
CA ARG A 139 3.32 18.17 -10.80
C ARG A 139 3.52 19.44 -11.63
N THR A 140 3.15 20.59 -11.08
CA THR A 140 3.12 21.89 -11.75
C THR A 140 4.50 22.51 -11.98
N ALA A 141 5.57 21.91 -11.46
CA ALA A 141 6.93 22.41 -11.64
C ALA A 141 7.30 22.62 -13.12
N SER A 142 6.75 21.84 -14.05
CA SER A 142 6.90 22.03 -15.50
C SER A 142 6.50 23.43 -15.98
N HIS A 143 5.58 24.09 -15.29
CA HIS A 143 5.18 25.47 -15.59
C HIS A 143 5.27 26.34 -14.33
N GLY A 144 6.33 26.10 -13.55
CA GLY A 144 6.57 26.72 -12.25
C GLY A 144 6.89 28.22 -12.30
N PHE A 145 7.53 28.71 -13.37
CA PHE A 145 8.08 30.07 -13.44
C PHE A 145 7.67 30.79 -14.73
N GLN A 146 6.90 31.89 -14.62
CA GLN A 146 6.37 32.64 -15.76
C GLN A 146 7.43 33.45 -16.49
N LYS A 147 8.47 33.91 -15.77
CA LYS A 147 9.60 34.67 -16.34
C LYS A 147 10.78 33.75 -16.74
N TRP A 148 10.57 32.43 -16.79
CA TRP A 148 11.52 31.42 -17.28
C TRP A 148 10.77 30.17 -17.79
N LEU A 149 10.03 30.35 -18.89
CA LEU A 149 9.19 29.28 -19.47
C LEU A 149 10.01 28.10 -20.00
N GLU A 150 11.28 28.33 -20.33
CA GLU A 150 12.21 27.30 -20.80
C GLU A 150 12.56 26.28 -19.71
N PHE A 151 12.21 26.52 -18.43
CA PHE A 151 12.54 25.63 -17.32
C PHE A 151 12.15 24.16 -17.59
N ASP A 152 10.95 23.90 -18.12
CA ASP A 152 10.49 22.54 -18.42
C ASP A 152 11.43 21.82 -19.38
N ARG A 153 11.61 22.42 -20.55
CA ARG A 153 12.38 21.83 -21.65
C ARG A 153 13.88 21.79 -21.31
N LEU A 154 14.39 22.88 -20.73
CA LEU A 154 15.80 23.04 -20.44
C LEU A 154 16.23 22.16 -19.27
N VAL A 155 15.47 22.13 -18.16
CA VAL A 155 15.88 21.49 -16.90
C VAL A 155 15.20 20.14 -16.69
N LEU A 156 13.88 20.06 -16.86
CA LEU A 156 13.11 18.85 -16.55
C LEU A 156 13.08 17.86 -17.73
N GLY A 157 13.24 18.33 -18.97
CA GLY A 157 13.19 17.52 -20.19
C GLY A 157 11.76 17.25 -20.66
N GLY A 158 10.77 17.93 -20.07
CA GLY A 158 9.38 17.87 -20.46
C GLY A 158 9.02 18.83 -21.57
N ASN A 159 7.77 18.74 -22.00
CA ASN A 159 7.17 19.63 -22.98
C ASN A 159 5.67 19.78 -22.69
N TYR A 160 5.34 20.47 -21.61
CA TYR A 160 3.96 20.62 -21.12
C TYR A 160 3.07 21.43 -22.09
N HIS A 161 2.02 20.77 -22.62
CA HIS A 161 0.99 21.34 -23.50
C HIS A 161 -0.42 21.16 -22.90
N ASN A 162 -0.61 21.58 -21.66
CA ASN A 162 -1.88 21.45 -20.93
C ASN A 162 -2.22 19.98 -20.58
N HIS A 163 -3.47 19.69 -20.20
CA HIS A 163 -3.94 18.37 -19.81
C HIS A 163 -5.05 17.83 -20.73
N PHE A 164 -5.35 16.54 -20.62
CA PHE A 164 -6.52 15.94 -21.26
C PHE A 164 -7.83 16.50 -20.63
N PRO A 165 -8.87 16.80 -21.43
CA PRO A 165 -10.12 17.38 -20.94
C PRO A 165 -10.98 16.43 -20.10
N ALA A 166 -10.96 15.12 -20.34
CA ALA A 166 -11.71 14.15 -19.53
C ALA A 166 -10.84 13.06 -18.89
N GLY A 167 -11.27 12.63 -17.70
CA GLY A 167 -10.75 11.46 -17.01
C GLY A 167 -9.64 11.76 -16.00
N TYR A 168 -9.76 11.11 -14.85
CA TYR A 168 -8.66 10.95 -13.90
C TYR A 168 -7.55 10.11 -14.51
N THR A 169 -6.30 10.31 -14.08
CA THR A 169 -5.17 9.44 -14.46
C THR A 169 -5.33 8.09 -13.75
N GLN A 170 -5.93 7.11 -14.44
CA GLN A 170 -6.47 5.93 -13.75
C GLN A 170 -5.40 4.94 -13.28
N LYS A 171 -4.30 4.80 -14.01
CA LYS A 171 -3.22 3.89 -13.63
C LYS A 171 -1.94 4.24 -14.37
N ASP A 172 -0.84 4.29 -13.65
CA ASP A 172 0.48 4.42 -14.23
C ASP A 172 1.05 3.04 -14.59
N VAL A 173 1.67 2.97 -15.76
CA VAL A 173 2.30 1.76 -16.30
C VAL A 173 3.80 2.00 -16.36
N ILE A 174 4.56 1.04 -15.82
CA ILE A 174 6.02 1.03 -15.87
C ILE A 174 6.46 0.83 -17.33
N ASP A 175 7.32 1.72 -17.82
CA ASP A 175 7.93 1.56 -19.14
C ASP A 175 8.78 0.27 -19.18
N PRO A 176 8.70 -0.55 -20.24
CA PRO A 176 9.48 -1.78 -20.33
C PRO A 176 10.99 -1.59 -20.13
N GLY A 177 11.54 -0.44 -20.53
CA GLY A 177 12.95 -0.09 -20.37
C GLY A 177 13.33 0.46 -18.98
N ALA A 178 12.37 0.55 -18.06
CA ALA A 178 12.56 1.12 -16.73
C ALA A 178 12.30 0.14 -15.58
N LYS A 179 11.94 -1.12 -15.87
CA LYS A 179 11.52 -2.10 -14.86
C LYS A 179 12.51 -2.29 -13.71
N ASP A 180 13.80 -2.23 -14.00
CA ASP A 180 14.89 -2.42 -13.03
C ASP A 180 15.50 -1.08 -12.56
N ASP A 181 14.86 0.05 -12.87
CA ASP A 181 15.33 1.37 -12.44
C ASP A 181 15.22 1.51 -10.91
N PRO A 182 16.28 1.92 -10.20
CA PRO A 182 16.26 2.07 -8.74
C PRO A 182 15.20 3.05 -8.23
N VAL A 183 14.77 4.02 -9.06
CA VAL A 183 13.68 4.94 -8.70
C VAL A 183 12.36 4.17 -8.50
N LEU A 184 12.17 3.07 -9.22
CA LEU A 184 10.96 2.24 -9.18
C LEU A 184 11.04 1.08 -8.17
N GLU A 185 12.09 0.99 -7.35
CA GLU A 185 12.23 -0.08 -6.36
C GLU A 185 11.09 -0.05 -5.32
N GLY A 186 10.32 -1.15 -5.27
CA GLY A 186 9.22 -1.32 -4.34
C GLY A 186 8.05 -0.37 -4.57
N ILE A 187 7.89 0.13 -5.80
CA ILE A 187 6.78 0.98 -6.23
C ILE A 187 5.65 0.10 -6.80
N GLY A 188 4.48 0.13 -6.16
CA GLY A 188 3.24 -0.51 -6.62
C GLY A 188 2.53 0.29 -7.72
N ALA A 189 1.24 0.03 -7.95
CA ALA A 189 0.47 0.86 -8.87
C ALA A 189 0.20 2.24 -8.24
N ILE A 190 0.18 3.27 -9.09
CA ILE A 190 -0.24 4.60 -8.71
C ILE A 190 -1.46 4.95 -9.56
N THR A 191 -2.49 5.43 -8.88
CA THR A 191 -3.71 5.97 -9.48
C THR A 191 -3.87 7.39 -8.98
N SER A 192 -3.87 8.36 -9.89
CA SER A 192 -4.03 9.78 -9.56
C SER A 192 -5.39 10.30 -9.99
N ARG A 193 -6.12 10.93 -9.06
CA ARG A 193 -7.39 11.59 -9.36
C ARG A 193 -7.20 12.98 -10.00
N ALA A 194 -6.02 13.26 -10.54
CA ALA A 194 -5.73 14.52 -11.22
C ALA A 194 -5.68 14.33 -12.74
N SER A 195 -5.87 15.44 -13.46
CA SER A 195 -5.80 15.46 -14.92
C SER A 195 -4.42 15.03 -15.43
N LEU A 196 -4.41 14.16 -16.43
CA LEU A 196 -3.21 13.69 -17.12
C LEU A 196 -2.61 14.82 -17.98
N TYR A 197 -1.31 15.10 -17.82
CA TYR A 197 -0.61 16.14 -18.58
C TYR A 197 -0.17 15.65 -19.95
N LYS A 198 -0.29 16.52 -20.96
CA LYS A 198 0.29 16.31 -22.29
C LYS A 198 1.75 16.79 -22.26
N SER A 199 2.63 15.94 -21.74
CA SER A 199 4.03 16.29 -21.45
C SER A 199 5.01 16.00 -22.60
N GLY A 200 4.53 15.42 -23.70
CA GLY A 200 5.36 14.95 -24.82
C GLY A 200 5.44 15.92 -26.00
N PRO A 201 6.39 15.72 -26.93
CA PRO A 201 7.52 14.77 -26.83
C PRO A 201 8.52 15.20 -25.75
N LEU A 202 9.09 14.21 -25.04
CA LEU A 202 10.18 14.44 -24.09
C LEU A 202 11.49 14.77 -24.82
N ALA A 203 12.43 15.39 -24.11
CA ALA A 203 13.76 15.65 -24.66
C ALA A 203 14.52 14.32 -24.93
N PRO A 204 15.36 14.23 -25.98
CA PRO A 204 16.02 12.97 -26.37
C PRO A 204 16.98 12.38 -25.33
N ASP A 205 17.42 13.19 -24.36
CA ASP A 205 18.29 12.83 -23.25
C ASP A 205 17.52 12.36 -22.01
N THR A 206 16.20 12.16 -22.12
CA THR A 206 15.36 11.63 -21.04
C THR A 206 15.27 10.11 -21.09
N HIS A 207 15.10 9.51 -19.91
CA HIS A 207 14.75 8.11 -19.75
C HIS A 207 13.36 8.03 -19.11
N LEU A 208 12.40 7.51 -19.88
CA LEU A 208 11.00 7.39 -19.48
C LEU A 208 10.85 6.28 -18.43
N LEU A 209 10.17 6.59 -17.32
CA LEU A 209 9.90 5.62 -16.25
C LEU A 209 8.45 5.15 -16.24
N LEU A 210 7.50 6.09 -16.30
CA LEU A 210 6.07 5.81 -16.15
C LEU A 210 5.26 6.50 -17.25
N THR A 211 4.26 5.79 -17.77
CA THR A 211 3.22 6.33 -18.66
C THR A 211 1.85 6.23 -17.99
N GLY A 212 1.12 7.34 -17.96
CA GLY A 212 -0.25 7.39 -17.48
C GLY A 212 -1.25 7.36 -18.63
N SER A 213 -2.47 6.90 -18.37
CA SER A 213 -3.54 6.81 -19.37
C SER A 213 -4.88 7.35 -18.86
N THR A 214 -5.63 7.97 -19.76
CA THR A 214 -7.07 8.24 -19.65
C THR A 214 -7.79 7.60 -20.85
N PRO A 215 -9.13 7.57 -20.88
CA PRO A 215 -9.87 7.11 -22.06
C PRO A 215 -9.54 7.90 -23.35
N GLU A 216 -9.00 9.11 -23.23
CA GLU A 216 -8.70 9.98 -24.37
C GLU A 216 -7.25 9.88 -24.87
N GLY A 217 -6.36 9.22 -24.12
CA GLY A 217 -4.97 9.07 -24.54
C GLY A 217 -4.02 8.66 -23.43
N SER A 218 -2.73 8.64 -23.75
CA SER A 218 -1.66 8.32 -22.81
C SER A 218 -0.53 9.33 -22.94
N ALA A 219 0.21 9.55 -21.86
CA ALA A 219 1.32 10.47 -21.83
C ALA A 219 2.38 10.07 -20.79
N PRO A 220 3.65 10.48 -20.98
CA PRO A 220 4.68 10.37 -19.96
C PRO A 220 4.27 11.07 -18.66
N VAL A 221 4.45 10.37 -17.53
CA VAL A 221 4.14 10.91 -16.20
C VAL A 221 5.30 10.89 -15.22
N ALA A 222 6.35 10.11 -15.48
CA ALA A 222 7.61 10.22 -14.74
C ALA A 222 8.80 9.85 -15.62
N TRP A 223 9.89 10.60 -15.50
CA TRP A 223 11.12 10.35 -16.25
C TRP A 223 12.34 10.92 -15.51
N THR A 224 13.52 10.47 -15.92
CA THR A 224 14.80 10.99 -15.45
C THR A 224 15.59 11.61 -16.61
N ARG A 225 16.60 12.41 -16.28
CA ARG A 225 17.64 12.88 -17.21
C ARG A 225 18.90 13.30 -16.45
N GLU A 226 19.99 13.50 -17.16
CA GLU A 226 21.18 14.17 -16.62
C GLU A 226 21.43 15.49 -17.37
N ILE A 227 21.65 16.58 -16.63
CA ILE A 227 21.99 17.91 -17.16
C ILE A 227 23.16 18.50 -16.39
N ASN A 228 24.17 18.99 -17.11
CA ASN A 228 25.39 19.56 -16.53
C ASN A 228 26.05 18.64 -15.47
N GLY A 229 25.97 17.31 -15.69
CA GLY A 229 26.50 16.29 -14.78
C GLY A 229 25.62 15.98 -13.55
N GLY A 230 24.53 16.73 -13.35
CA GLY A 230 23.54 16.50 -12.30
C GLY A 230 22.38 15.64 -12.76
N ARG A 231 21.81 14.84 -11.85
CA ARG A 231 20.60 14.04 -12.11
C ARG A 231 19.34 14.83 -11.83
N VAL A 232 18.35 14.65 -12.70
CA VAL A 232 17.02 15.23 -12.56
C VAL A 232 16.00 14.10 -12.64
N PHE A 233 15.02 14.15 -11.74
CA PHE A 233 13.79 13.39 -11.85
C PHE A 233 12.62 14.36 -11.96
N TYR A 234 11.66 14.05 -12.81
CA TYR A 234 10.39 14.76 -12.85
C TYR A 234 9.23 13.78 -12.85
N THR A 235 8.15 14.16 -12.18
CA THR A 235 6.84 13.53 -12.36
C THR A 235 5.73 14.56 -12.54
N SER A 236 4.83 14.31 -13.48
CA SER A 236 3.58 15.08 -13.62
C SER A 236 2.49 14.62 -12.64
N LEU A 237 2.73 13.59 -11.85
CA LEU A 237 1.88 13.21 -10.71
C LEU A 237 2.15 14.15 -9.53
N GLY A 238 1.40 14.03 -8.44
CA GLY A 238 1.60 14.83 -7.23
C GLY A 238 0.54 15.92 -7.05
N ALA A 239 -0.71 15.66 -7.41
CA ALA A 239 -1.81 16.40 -6.81
C ALA A 239 -1.91 16.06 -5.31
N GLN A 240 -2.59 16.89 -4.51
CA GLN A 240 -2.66 16.72 -3.05
C GLN A 240 -2.99 15.28 -2.62
N GLY A 241 -4.00 14.67 -3.23
CA GLY A 241 -4.41 13.30 -2.91
C GLY A 241 -3.35 12.23 -3.22
N ASP A 242 -2.44 12.48 -4.15
CA ASP A 242 -1.35 11.54 -4.47
C ASP A 242 -0.35 11.44 -3.31
N PHE A 243 -0.15 12.52 -2.53
CA PHE A 243 0.73 12.52 -1.36
C PHE A 243 0.21 11.65 -0.21
N GLU A 244 -1.05 11.25 -0.25
CA GLU A 244 -1.63 10.34 0.74
C GLU A 244 -1.26 8.88 0.40
N ASN A 245 -0.97 8.59 -0.87
CA ASN A 245 -0.55 7.27 -1.34
C ASN A 245 0.90 6.95 -0.90
N GLY A 246 1.10 5.83 -0.20
CA GLY A 246 2.43 5.38 0.24
C GLY A 246 3.40 5.10 -0.91
N THR A 247 2.90 4.51 -2.00
CA THR A 247 3.67 4.25 -3.22
C THR A 247 4.19 5.55 -3.86
N PHE A 248 3.37 6.59 -3.95
CA PHE A 248 3.80 7.88 -4.50
C PHE A 248 4.85 8.56 -3.62
N ARG A 249 4.65 8.56 -2.29
CA ARG A 249 5.66 9.09 -1.35
C ARG A 249 6.98 8.32 -1.44
N ARG A 250 6.92 6.99 -1.60
CA ARG A 250 8.11 6.16 -1.81
C ARG A 250 8.81 6.46 -3.13
N LEU A 251 8.06 6.70 -4.21
CA LEU A 251 8.62 7.12 -5.51
C LEU A 251 9.43 8.41 -5.36
N LEU A 252 8.88 9.42 -4.67
CA LEU A 252 9.58 10.67 -4.42
C LEU A 252 10.81 10.48 -3.52
N ALA A 253 10.72 9.63 -2.48
CA ALA A 253 11.87 9.31 -1.64
C ALA A 253 12.99 8.63 -2.44
N ASN A 254 12.67 7.59 -3.22
CA ASN A 254 13.62 6.91 -4.10
C ASN A 254 14.27 7.90 -5.08
N ALA A 255 13.46 8.77 -5.71
CA ALA A 255 13.95 9.80 -6.62
C ALA A 255 14.96 10.75 -5.95
N LEU A 256 14.68 11.22 -4.73
CA LEU A 256 15.59 12.10 -3.97
C LEU A 256 16.97 11.47 -3.73
N PHE A 257 17.01 10.20 -3.29
CA PHE A 257 18.27 9.49 -3.08
C PHE A 257 18.97 9.20 -4.42
N TRP A 258 18.20 8.80 -5.45
CA TRP A 258 18.73 8.49 -6.77
C TRP A 258 19.38 9.71 -7.45
N VAL A 259 18.73 10.89 -7.41
CA VAL A 259 19.30 12.11 -7.99
C VAL A 259 20.54 12.55 -7.23
N ALA A 260 20.59 12.30 -5.92
CA ALA A 260 21.76 12.54 -5.07
C ALA A 260 22.87 11.49 -5.24
N ARG A 261 22.68 10.48 -6.10
CA ARG A 261 23.60 9.34 -6.29
C ARG A 261 23.91 8.60 -4.99
N ARG A 262 22.92 8.50 -4.11
CA ARG A 262 22.98 7.76 -2.85
C ARG A 262 22.11 6.52 -2.92
N GLN A 263 22.52 5.47 -2.21
CA GLN A 263 21.63 4.35 -1.92
C GLN A 263 20.48 4.83 -1.04
N VAL A 264 19.32 4.19 -1.15
CA VAL A 264 18.15 4.56 -0.34
C VAL A 264 18.41 4.14 1.11
N GLU A 265 18.58 5.12 1.99
CA GLU A 265 18.91 4.89 3.40
C GLU A 265 17.63 4.92 4.26
N ARG A 266 16.92 3.79 4.33
CA ARG A 266 15.73 3.63 5.17
C ARG A 266 16.10 3.48 6.63
N LYS A 267 15.33 4.13 7.52
CA LYS A 267 15.40 3.90 8.96
C LYS A 267 14.77 2.54 9.30
N PRO A 268 15.25 1.86 10.36
CA PRO A 268 14.59 0.65 10.86
C PRO A 268 13.13 0.95 11.21
N LEU A 269 12.22 0.08 10.77
CA LEU A 269 10.81 0.18 11.12
C LEU A 269 10.60 -0.16 12.61
N PRO A 270 9.69 0.52 13.32
CA PRO A 270 9.40 0.21 14.72
C PRO A 270 8.87 -1.23 14.86
N PRO A 271 9.04 -1.90 16.01
CA PRO A 271 8.42 -3.21 16.24
C PRO A 271 6.90 -3.12 16.13
N VAL A 272 6.26 -4.21 15.68
CA VAL A 272 4.79 -4.30 15.64
C VAL A 272 4.30 -4.74 17.02
N PRO A 273 3.49 -3.94 17.73
CA PRO A 273 3.04 -4.26 19.08
C PRO A 273 2.05 -5.43 19.06
N GLU A 274 2.09 -6.30 20.06
CA GLU A 274 1.16 -7.43 20.17
C GLU A 274 -0.18 -6.98 20.77
N ARG A 275 -1.29 -7.53 20.27
CA ARG A 275 -2.62 -7.26 20.82
C ARG A 275 -2.75 -7.90 22.21
N PRO A 276 -3.29 -7.19 23.21
CA PRO A 276 -3.69 -7.81 24.48
C PRO A 276 -4.71 -8.94 24.27
N MET A 277 -4.59 -10.04 25.02
CA MET A 277 -5.51 -11.19 24.97
C MET A 277 -6.39 -11.22 26.23
N PRO A 278 -7.50 -10.46 26.26
CA PRO A 278 -8.33 -10.36 27.45
C PRO A 278 -9.12 -11.65 27.71
N THR A 279 -9.32 -11.96 28.99
CA THR A 279 -10.28 -12.97 29.42
C THR A 279 -11.70 -12.38 29.36
N GLY A 280 -12.64 -13.10 28.77
CA GLY A 280 -14.03 -12.66 28.69
C GLY A 280 -14.79 -13.38 27.58
N MET A 281 -16.11 -13.37 27.68
CA MET A 281 -17.01 -13.95 26.69
C MET A 281 -17.90 -12.85 26.09
N LEU A 282 -18.08 -12.91 24.78
CA LEU A 282 -19.11 -12.19 24.04
C LEU A 282 -20.38 -13.04 24.05
N LYS A 283 -21.49 -12.49 24.54
CA LYS A 283 -22.77 -13.18 24.55
C LYS A 283 -23.64 -12.71 23.40
N LEU A 284 -23.55 -13.41 22.27
CA LEU A 284 -24.19 -13.02 21.02
C LEU A 284 -25.56 -13.67 20.88
N ARG A 285 -26.60 -12.86 20.69
CA ARG A 285 -27.92 -13.31 20.27
C ARG A 285 -27.96 -13.36 18.74
N LEU A 286 -27.91 -14.57 18.21
CA LEU A 286 -27.75 -14.86 16.79
C LEU A 286 -29.08 -15.25 16.14
N ARG A 287 -29.32 -14.77 14.92
CA ARG A 287 -30.42 -15.18 14.04
C ARG A 287 -29.90 -16.14 12.96
N THR A 288 -30.61 -17.22 12.70
CA THR A 288 -30.37 -18.11 11.56
C THR A 288 -31.71 -18.58 11.02
N ARG A 289 -31.71 -19.28 9.89
CA ARG A 289 -32.92 -19.83 9.29
C ARG A 289 -32.81 -21.33 9.17
N VAL A 290 -33.88 -22.01 9.57
CA VAL A 290 -33.96 -23.46 9.51
C VAL A 290 -35.23 -23.89 8.80
N GLU A 291 -35.15 -24.96 8.02
CA GLU A 291 -36.35 -25.72 7.68
C GLU A 291 -36.83 -26.45 8.94
N THR A 292 -37.89 -25.93 9.57
CA THR A 292 -38.54 -26.56 10.71
C THR A 292 -39.05 -27.95 10.33
N PHE A 293 -39.60 -28.08 9.12
CA PHE A 293 -39.95 -29.36 8.50
C PHE A 293 -39.04 -29.62 7.30
N LYS A 294 -38.11 -30.57 7.45
CA LYS A 294 -37.07 -30.87 6.44
C LYS A 294 -37.68 -31.26 5.09
N GLY A 295 -37.18 -30.66 4.02
CA GLY A 295 -37.64 -30.90 2.64
C GLY A 295 -38.91 -30.14 2.26
N SER A 296 -39.46 -29.29 3.15
CA SER A 296 -40.65 -28.49 2.84
C SER A 296 -40.36 -27.27 1.98
N GLY A 297 -39.11 -26.80 1.95
CA GLY A 297 -38.74 -25.51 1.34
C GLY A 297 -39.19 -24.28 2.15
N ALA A 298 -39.88 -24.47 3.29
CA ALA A 298 -40.27 -23.39 4.19
C ALA A 298 -39.19 -23.17 5.27
N TRP A 299 -38.72 -21.93 5.38
CA TRP A 299 -37.61 -21.55 6.27
C TRP A 299 -38.06 -20.55 7.32
N ASP A 300 -37.95 -20.93 8.58
CA ASP A 300 -38.30 -20.09 9.73
C ASP A 300 -37.05 -19.45 10.33
N ALA A 301 -37.17 -18.17 10.69
CA ALA A 301 -36.14 -17.47 11.44
C ALA A 301 -36.15 -17.94 12.90
N VAL A 302 -35.00 -18.38 13.39
CA VAL A 302 -34.81 -18.80 14.78
C VAL A 302 -33.68 -18.02 15.41
N THR A 303 -33.81 -17.77 16.72
CA THR A 303 -32.79 -17.08 17.49
C THR A 303 -32.12 -18.03 18.47
N MET A 304 -30.80 -17.93 18.62
CA MET A 304 -30.02 -18.67 19.60
C MET A 304 -28.99 -17.77 20.28
N THR A 305 -28.64 -18.08 21.51
CA THR A 305 -27.54 -17.39 22.21
C THR A 305 -26.27 -18.22 22.10
N ARG A 306 -25.15 -17.56 21.78
CA ARG A 306 -23.82 -18.15 21.77
C ARG A 306 -22.87 -17.30 22.60
N GLU A 307 -22.08 -17.96 23.43
CA GLU A 307 -20.97 -17.33 24.16
C GLU A 307 -19.68 -17.69 23.45
N VAL A 308 -18.92 -16.67 23.03
CA VAL A 308 -17.65 -16.84 22.31
C VAL A 308 -16.53 -16.06 23.01
N PRO A 309 -15.31 -16.60 23.15
CA PRO A 309 -14.23 -15.88 23.81
C PRO A 309 -13.84 -14.61 23.04
N VAL A 310 -13.68 -13.50 23.76
CA VAL A 310 -13.28 -12.21 23.15
C VAL A 310 -11.92 -12.34 22.45
N ALA A 311 -10.96 -13.00 23.10
CA ALA A 311 -9.62 -13.17 22.57
C ALA A 311 -9.56 -14.00 21.27
N GLU A 312 -10.55 -14.87 21.05
CA GLU A 312 -10.67 -15.77 19.89
C GLU A 312 -11.64 -15.23 18.82
N THR A 313 -12.07 -13.97 18.95
CA THR A 313 -13.03 -13.32 18.05
C THR A 313 -12.39 -12.14 17.32
N ALA A 314 -12.66 -12.03 16.03
CA ALA A 314 -12.36 -10.86 15.22
C ALA A 314 -13.60 -10.27 14.56
N ILE A 315 -13.54 -8.97 14.26
CA ILE A 315 -14.42 -8.31 13.29
C ILE A 315 -13.62 -8.13 11.99
N VAL A 316 -14.20 -8.60 10.88
CA VAL A 316 -13.68 -8.40 9.53
C VAL A 316 -14.52 -7.33 8.83
N ILE A 317 -13.88 -6.22 8.47
CA ILE A 317 -14.49 -5.12 7.73
C ILE A 317 -14.20 -5.35 6.25
N CYS A 318 -15.24 -5.70 5.50
CA CYS A 318 -15.16 -6.03 4.09
C CYS A 318 -15.42 -4.80 3.24
N ASP A 319 -14.41 -4.36 2.48
CA ASP A 319 -14.58 -3.47 1.32
C ASP A 319 -15.36 -2.16 1.61
N MET A 320 -15.17 -1.58 2.79
CA MET A 320 -15.74 -0.27 3.16
C MET A 320 -14.93 0.88 2.56
N TRP A 321 -15.07 1.12 1.26
CA TRP A 321 -14.23 2.07 0.54
C TRP A 321 -14.57 3.55 0.75
N ASP A 322 -13.59 4.43 0.50
CA ASP A 322 -13.73 5.89 0.51
C ASP A 322 -14.63 6.46 -0.59
N ASN A 323 -14.85 5.70 -1.66
CA ASN A 323 -15.73 6.09 -2.77
C ASN A 323 -16.19 4.89 -3.58
N HIS A 324 -17.19 5.08 -4.44
CA HIS A 324 -17.68 4.08 -5.37
C HIS A 324 -18.14 4.73 -6.68
N TRP A 325 -18.08 4.01 -7.80
CA TRP A 325 -18.49 4.54 -9.11
C TRP A 325 -20.00 4.81 -9.19
N CYS A 326 -20.80 4.05 -8.44
CA CYS A 326 -22.24 4.25 -8.24
C CYS A 326 -22.48 5.20 -7.06
N GLN A 327 -23.14 6.34 -7.29
CA GLN A 327 -23.33 7.35 -6.24
C GLN A 327 -24.21 6.85 -5.11
N GLY A 328 -25.28 6.09 -5.42
CA GLY A 328 -26.15 5.49 -4.41
C GLY A 328 -25.36 4.59 -3.45
N ALA A 329 -24.51 3.72 -3.98
CA ALA A 329 -23.65 2.86 -3.18
C ALA A 329 -22.63 3.65 -2.35
N ALA A 330 -22.01 4.69 -2.91
CA ALA A 330 -21.08 5.56 -2.17
C ALA A 330 -21.76 6.23 -0.97
N GLN A 331 -22.99 6.75 -1.14
CA GLN A 331 -23.76 7.38 -0.07
C GLN A 331 -24.15 6.38 1.03
N ARG A 332 -24.62 5.18 0.65
CA ARG A 332 -24.96 4.13 1.63
C ARG A 332 -23.74 3.62 2.38
N CYS A 333 -22.60 3.46 1.68
CA CYS A 333 -21.31 3.12 2.29
C CYS A 333 -20.91 4.17 3.36
N ALA A 334 -21.02 5.46 3.05
CA ALA A 334 -20.70 6.53 4.00
C ALA A 334 -21.59 6.49 5.26
N VAL A 335 -22.90 6.26 5.10
CA VAL A 335 -23.83 6.10 6.23
C VAL A 335 -23.50 4.87 7.06
N LEU A 336 -23.19 3.74 6.42
CA LEU A 336 -22.79 2.51 7.11
C LEU A 336 -21.47 2.67 7.87
N ALA A 337 -20.47 3.32 7.27
CA ALA A 337 -19.18 3.58 7.91
C ALA A 337 -19.37 4.36 9.23
N GLY A 338 -20.24 5.38 9.23
CA GLY A 338 -20.57 6.13 10.44
C GLY A 338 -21.30 5.31 11.52
N LYS A 339 -22.06 4.27 11.13
CA LYS A 339 -22.71 3.33 12.07
C LYS A 339 -21.75 2.26 12.59
N MET A 340 -20.77 1.85 11.80
CA MET A 340 -19.79 0.85 12.17
C MET A 340 -18.82 1.37 13.24
N GLU A 341 -18.36 2.62 13.11
CA GLU A 341 -17.29 3.14 13.97
C GLU A 341 -17.56 3.00 15.48
N PRO A 342 -18.75 3.37 16.02
CA PRO A 342 -19.03 3.16 17.45
C PRO A 342 -19.00 1.70 17.89
N VAL A 343 -19.36 0.77 16.99
CA VAL A 343 -19.34 -0.67 17.25
C VAL A 343 -17.90 -1.19 17.26
N LEU A 344 -17.10 -0.75 16.29
CA LEU A 344 -15.69 -1.08 16.18
C LEU A 344 -14.90 -0.54 17.38
N GLU A 345 -15.15 0.71 17.78
CA GLU A 345 -14.56 1.34 18.95
C GLU A 345 -14.88 0.53 20.22
N ALA A 346 -16.16 0.20 20.44
CA ALA A 346 -16.58 -0.57 21.60
C ALA A 346 -15.99 -1.99 21.61
N ALA A 347 -15.97 -2.68 20.46
CA ALA A 347 -15.39 -4.00 20.33
C ALA A 347 -13.88 -3.98 20.58
N ARG A 348 -13.17 -3.01 19.99
CA ARG A 348 -11.73 -2.79 20.17
C ARG A 348 -11.37 -2.49 21.62
N ALA A 349 -12.17 -1.67 22.31
CA ALA A 349 -11.98 -1.35 23.73
C ALA A 349 -12.11 -2.59 24.64
N LYS A 350 -12.88 -3.60 24.22
CA LYS A 350 -12.98 -4.90 24.90
C LYS A 350 -11.94 -5.91 24.42
N GLY A 351 -11.12 -5.55 23.43
CA GLY A 351 -10.02 -6.34 22.91
C GLY A 351 -10.42 -7.34 21.82
N VAL A 352 -11.58 -7.18 21.17
CA VAL A 352 -11.89 -7.90 19.92
C VAL A 352 -10.90 -7.45 18.84
N GLN A 353 -10.37 -8.41 18.08
CA GLN A 353 -9.46 -8.10 16.98
C GLN A 353 -10.21 -7.45 15.82
N ILE A 354 -9.72 -6.35 15.26
CA ILE A 354 -10.28 -5.77 14.03
C ILE A 354 -9.34 -6.08 12.85
N ILE A 355 -9.91 -6.50 11.73
CA ILE A 355 -9.20 -6.74 10.47
C ILE A 355 -9.91 -5.98 9.37
N HIS A 356 -9.20 -5.04 8.75
CA HIS A 356 -9.68 -4.26 7.62
C HIS A 356 -9.28 -4.95 6.32
N CYS A 357 -10.25 -5.16 5.45
CA CYS A 357 -10.05 -5.78 4.15
C CYS A 357 -10.57 -4.86 3.03
N PRO A 358 -9.96 -3.68 2.79
CA PRO A 358 -10.35 -2.78 1.71
C PRO A 358 -9.69 -3.23 0.40
N SER A 359 -10.31 -4.18 -0.30
CA SER A 359 -9.74 -4.79 -1.50
C SER A 359 -9.35 -3.76 -2.56
N GLU A 360 -8.29 -4.07 -3.30
CA GLU A 360 -7.80 -3.27 -4.42
C GLU A 360 -7.25 -1.89 -4.02
N THR A 361 -7.03 -1.66 -2.72
CA THR A 361 -6.43 -0.42 -2.18
C THR A 361 -5.12 -0.65 -1.44
N MET A 362 -4.55 -1.87 -1.49
CA MET A 362 -3.39 -2.25 -0.68
C MET A 362 -2.14 -1.37 -0.87
N ASP A 363 -1.98 -0.76 -2.05
CA ASP A 363 -0.88 0.17 -2.32
C ASP A 363 -0.92 1.41 -1.38
N PHE A 364 -2.11 1.83 -0.95
CA PHE A 364 -2.25 2.90 0.05
C PHE A 364 -1.68 2.49 1.42
N TYR A 365 -1.78 1.20 1.76
CA TYR A 365 -1.42 0.64 3.07
C TYR A 365 -0.04 -0.03 3.09
N LEU A 366 0.72 -0.01 2.01
CA LEU A 366 1.98 -0.74 1.85
C LEU A 366 2.97 -0.53 3.02
N ASP A 367 3.03 0.70 3.55
CA ASP A 367 3.91 1.11 4.65
C ASP A 367 3.22 1.15 6.02
N SER A 368 1.96 0.72 6.13
CA SER A 368 1.23 0.76 7.39
C SER A 368 1.69 -0.33 8.36
N LEU A 369 1.63 -0.04 9.65
CA LEU A 369 1.94 -1.00 10.71
C LEU A 369 1.01 -2.22 10.63
N GLN A 370 -0.26 -2.00 10.31
CA GLN A 370 -1.30 -3.02 10.25
C GLN A 370 -1.15 -3.92 9.01
N ARG A 371 -0.70 -3.39 7.87
CA ARG A 371 -0.33 -4.23 6.71
C ARG A 371 0.87 -5.10 7.04
N ARG A 372 1.91 -4.50 7.64
CA ARG A 372 3.11 -5.23 8.07
C ARG A 372 2.78 -6.31 9.11
N ARG A 373 1.86 -6.05 10.03
CA ARG A 373 1.36 -7.05 11.00
C ARG A 373 0.91 -8.32 10.29
N MET A 374 0.14 -8.20 9.21
CA MET A 374 -0.32 -9.35 8.43
C MET A 374 0.83 -10.06 7.71
N GLN A 375 1.78 -9.30 7.15
CA GLN A 375 2.91 -9.85 6.38
C GLN A 375 3.96 -10.58 7.24
N LEU A 376 4.10 -10.19 8.51
CA LEU A 376 5.04 -10.82 9.44
C LEU A 376 4.54 -12.17 9.98
N VAL A 377 3.25 -12.47 9.82
CA VAL A 377 2.71 -13.77 10.24
C VAL A 377 3.21 -14.87 9.30
N ALA A 378 3.70 -15.95 9.90
CA ALA A 378 4.09 -17.13 9.14
C ALA A 378 2.87 -17.70 8.39
N ARG A 379 3.04 -17.98 7.10
CA ARG A 379 1.97 -18.53 6.27
C ARG A 379 1.53 -19.90 6.78
N VAL A 380 0.23 -20.07 6.94
CA VAL A 380 -0.42 -21.34 7.27
C VAL A 380 -1.20 -21.80 6.05
N GLU A 381 -1.00 -23.04 5.64
CA GLU A 381 -1.77 -23.61 4.53
C GLU A 381 -3.21 -23.88 4.99
N PRO A 382 -4.23 -23.37 4.30
CA PRO A 382 -5.62 -23.63 4.67
C PRO A 382 -6.00 -25.11 4.49
N PRO A 383 -6.95 -25.61 5.28
CA PRO A 383 -7.45 -26.98 5.13
C PRO A 383 -8.22 -27.15 3.81
N PRO A 384 -8.43 -28.39 3.35
CA PRO A 384 -9.35 -28.67 2.24
C PRO A 384 -10.72 -28.04 2.48
N PRO A 385 -11.29 -27.32 1.48
CA PRO A 385 -12.58 -26.66 1.61
C PRO A 385 -13.73 -27.63 1.94
N LEU A 386 -14.61 -27.23 2.85
CA LEU A 386 -15.87 -27.94 3.11
C LEU A 386 -16.79 -27.85 1.88
N ALA A 387 -17.44 -28.98 1.55
CA ALA A 387 -18.47 -29.03 0.52
C ALA A 387 -19.81 -28.55 1.09
N LEU A 388 -20.14 -27.29 0.85
CA LEU A 388 -21.37 -26.64 1.34
C LEU A 388 -22.28 -26.24 0.16
N PRO A 389 -23.62 -26.31 0.32
CA PRO A 389 -24.57 -25.83 -0.68
C PRO A 389 -24.34 -24.35 -1.01
N ASP A 390 -24.34 -24.02 -2.30
CA ASP A 390 -24.18 -22.65 -2.80
C ASP A 390 -25.25 -22.35 -3.87
N PRO A 391 -26.53 -22.26 -3.47
CA PRO A 391 -27.61 -22.00 -4.42
C PRO A 391 -27.51 -20.57 -4.99
N PRO A 392 -28.20 -20.26 -6.10
CA PRO A 392 -28.23 -18.90 -6.67
C PRO A 392 -28.73 -17.85 -5.68
N LEU A 393 -28.27 -16.61 -5.86
CA LEU A 393 -28.71 -15.47 -5.07
C LEU A 393 -30.21 -15.19 -5.28
N PRO A 394 -30.90 -14.64 -4.26
CA PRO A 394 -32.33 -14.32 -4.34
C PRO A 394 -32.62 -12.97 -5.04
N ILE A 395 -31.61 -12.34 -5.63
CA ILE A 395 -31.68 -11.08 -6.36
C ILE A 395 -30.91 -11.19 -7.68
N ASP A 396 -31.28 -10.38 -8.66
CA ASP A 396 -30.54 -10.22 -9.90
C ASP A 396 -29.64 -8.97 -9.81
N ASP A 397 -28.33 -9.21 -9.78
CA ASP A 397 -27.26 -8.21 -9.74
C ASP A 397 -26.44 -8.18 -11.04
N SER A 398 -26.94 -8.80 -12.12
CA SER A 398 -26.24 -8.94 -13.39
C SER A 398 -25.94 -7.61 -14.11
N ASP A 399 -26.65 -6.54 -13.76
CA ASP A 399 -26.42 -5.19 -14.26
C ASP A 399 -25.37 -4.39 -13.45
N GLY A 400 -24.76 -5.05 -12.46
CA GLY A 400 -23.84 -4.46 -11.49
C GLY A 400 -24.54 -3.83 -10.29
N GLY A 401 -25.88 -3.86 -10.21
CA GLY A 401 -26.67 -3.50 -9.04
C GLY A 401 -26.76 -2.01 -8.70
N CYS A 402 -26.36 -1.12 -9.61
CA CYS A 402 -26.39 0.31 -9.34
C CYS A 402 -27.80 0.90 -9.46
N ASP A 403 -28.29 1.50 -8.39
CA ASP A 403 -29.62 2.06 -8.30
C ASP A 403 -29.74 3.48 -8.90
N SER A 404 -28.61 4.19 -9.02
CA SER A 404 -28.51 5.55 -9.58
C SER A 404 -28.12 5.64 -11.06
N ALA A 405 -27.98 4.49 -11.73
CA ALA A 405 -27.81 4.34 -13.18
C ALA A 405 -26.53 4.96 -13.81
N GLU A 406 -25.47 5.19 -13.02
CA GLU A 406 -24.20 5.67 -13.56
C GLU A 406 -23.47 4.62 -14.41
N LYS A 407 -22.96 5.06 -15.56
CA LYS A 407 -22.04 4.34 -16.44
C LYS A 407 -21.07 5.34 -17.08
N PRO A 408 -19.83 4.95 -17.43
CA PRO A 408 -19.23 3.61 -17.31
C PRO A 408 -18.70 3.30 -15.90
N TRP A 409 -18.36 2.03 -15.65
CA TRP A 409 -17.67 1.61 -14.43
C TRP A 409 -16.21 2.06 -14.45
N TYR A 410 -15.71 2.46 -13.29
CA TYR A 410 -14.31 2.82 -13.09
C TYR A 410 -13.90 2.52 -11.65
N MET A 411 -12.60 2.33 -11.43
CA MET A 411 -12.05 2.16 -10.09
C MET A 411 -12.09 3.51 -9.36
N ALA A 412 -13.06 3.68 -8.48
CA ALA A 412 -13.32 4.95 -7.79
C ALA A 412 -12.59 5.04 -6.45
N TRP A 413 -12.46 3.90 -5.75
CA TRP A 413 -11.87 3.82 -4.42
C TRP A 413 -10.34 3.88 -4.44
N THR A 414 -9.77 4.39 -3.35
CA THR A 414 -8.33 4.47 -3.12
C THR A 414 -7.90 3.92 -1.77
N ARG A 415 -8.82 3.80 -0.82
CA ARG A 415 -8.59 3.36 0.57
C ARG A 415 -9.92 3.03 1.25
N GLU A 416 -9.85 2.65 2.51
CA GLU A 416 -10.99 2.53 3.42
C GLU A 416 -11.61 3.90 3.78
N HIS A 417 -12.92 3.93 3.97
CA HIS A 417 -13.66 5.13 4.31
C HIS A 417 -13.13 5.77 5.59
N ALA A 418 -12.79 7.06 5.54
CA ALA A 418 -12.12 7.78 6.64
C ALA A 418 -12.91 7.91 7.94
N ALA A 419 -14.21 7.56 7.92
CA ALA A 419 -15.03 7.47 9.14
C ALA A 419 -14.70 6.25 10.00
N ILE A 420 -14.07 5.21 9.42
CA ILE A 420 -13.62 4.02 10.13
C ILE A 420 -12.17 4.23 10.57
N GLN A 421 -11.93 4.19 11.87
CA GLN A 421 -10.58 4.36 12.40
C GLN A 421 -9.81 3.04 12.38
N ILE A 422 -8.55 3.12 11.95
CA ILE A 422 -7.60 2.01 11.98
C ILE A 422 -6.81 2.09 13.30
N GLY A 423 -7.02 1.12 14.18
CA GLY A 423 -6.37 1.03 15.48
C GLY A 423 -4.95 0.47 15.43
N GLU A 424 -4.22 0.65 16.53
CA GLU A 424 -2.83 0.19 16.69
C GLU A 424 -2.66 -1.33 16.55
N PHE A 425 -3.64 -2.10 17.05
CA PHE A 425 -3.62 -3.56 17.06
C PHE A 425 -4.31 -4.20 15.86
N ASP A 426 -4.84 -3.39 14.94
CA ASP A 426 -5.65 -3.88 13.83
C ASP A 426 -4.76 -4.52 12.76
N GLY A 427 -5.36 -5.33 11.88
CA GLY A 427 -4.71 -5.93 10.72
C GLY A 427 -5.27 -5.37 9.42
N ILE A 428 -4.46 -5.26 8.36
CA ILE A 428 -4.94 -4.87 7.01
C ILE A 428 -4.46 -5.86 5.96
N SER A 429 -5.40 -6.51 5.27
CA SER A 429 -5.11 -7.34 4.09
C SER A 429 -6.39 -7.61 3.29
N ASP A 430 -6.27 -7.69 1.97
CA ASP A 430 -7.33 -8.17 1.08
C ASP A 430 -7.08 -9.60 0.55
N GLN A 431 -6.09 -10.30 1.11
CA GLN A 431 -5.73 -11.66 0.72
C GLN A 431 -6.25 -12.68 1.73
N GLY A 432 -7.16 -13.55 1.29
CA GLY A 432 -7.77 -14.57 2.15
C GLY A 432 -6.77 -15.48 2.86
N ALA A 433 -5.70 -15.90 2.19
CA ALA A 433 -4.67 -16.75 2.79
C ALA A 433 -3.86 -16.04 3.89
N GLU A 434 -3.61 -14.73 3.74
CA GLU A 434 -2.95 -13.93 4.76
C GLU A 434 -3.87 -13.72 5.97
N VAL A 435 -5.14 -13.36 5.72
CA VAL A 435 -6.16 -13.24 6.77
C VAL A 435 -6.29 -14.56 7.52
N TYR A 436 -6.40 -15.68 6.82
CA TYR A 436 -6.45 -17.01 7.44
C TYR A 436 -5.23 -17.29 8.31
N SER A 437 -4.02 -17.06 7.79
CA SER A 437 -2.78 -17.27 8.54
C SER A 437 -2.74 -16.41 9.81
N PHE A 438 -3.16 -15.15 9.70
CA PHE A 438 -3.28 -14.23 10.83
C PHE A 438 -4.26 -14.72 11.89
N LEU A 439 -5.47 -15.16 11.48
CA LEU A 439 -6.47 -15.73 12.39
C LEU A 439 -5.89 -16.92 13.16
N ARG A 440 -5.21 -17.85 12.47
CA ARG A 440 -4.61 -19.04 13.09
C ARG A 440 -3.48 -18.69 14.06
N ALA A 441 -2.59 -17.77 13.67
CA ALA A 441 -1.48 -17.35 14.51
C ALA A 441 -1.93 -16.70 15.82
N HIS A 442 -3.10 -16.06 15.83
CA HIS A 442 -3.67 -15.39 17.00
C HIS A 442 -4.77 -16.21 17.71
N GLY A 443 -4.97 -17.48 17.33
CA GLY A 443 -5.98 -18.35 17.93
C GLY A 443 -7.42 -17.90 17.70
N ILE A 444 -7.68 -17.09 16.66
CA ILE A 444 -9.00 -16.57 16.34
C ILE A 444 -9.80 -17.65 15.59
N GLN A 445 -10.97 -17.97 16.13
CA GLN A 445 -11.87 -18.99 15.58
C GLN A 445 -13.17 -18.40 15.01
N PHE A 446 -13.60 -17.26 15.57
CA PHE A 446 -14.85 -16.59 15.21
C PHE A 446 -14.57 -15.30 14.48
N ILE A 447 -15.26 -15.08 13.36
CA ILE A 447 -15.25 -13.79 12.67
C ILE A 447 -16.66 -13.23 12.55
N ILE A 448 -16.82 -11.96 12.92
CA ILE A 448 -18.01 -11.17 12.65
C ILE A 448 -17.73 -10.34 11.41
N VAL A 449 -18.41 -10.64 10.31
CA VAL A 449 -18.21 -9.96 9.03
C VAL A 449 -19.23 -8.83 8.89
N MET A 450 -18.74 -7.63 8.59
CA MET A 450 -19.53 -6.44 8.26
C MET A 450 -18.91 -5.76 7.05
N GLY A 451 -19.65 -4.92 6.33
CA GLY A 451 -19.13 -4.23 5.15
C GLY A 451 -20.03 -4.29 3.94
N VAL A 452 -19.47 -4.01 2.77
CA VAL A 452 -20.22 -4.02 1.50
C VAL A 452 -19.49 -4.87 0.46
N HIS A 453 -20.14 -5.48 -0.52
CA HIS A 453 -21.59 -5.68 -0.66
C HIS A 453 -21.95 -7.13 -0.29
N ALA A 454 -23.05 -7.34 0.42
CA ALA A 454 -23.56 -8.61 0.95
C ALA A 454 -23.58 -9.73 -0.11
N ASN A 455 -24.12 -9.43 -1.30
CA ASN A 455 -24.26 -10.35 -2.42
C ASN A 455 -22.94 -10.61 -3.17
N MET A 456 -21.97 -9.70 -3.05
CA MET A 456 -20.72 -9.74 -3.79
C MET A 456 -19.55 -9.98 -2.84
N CYS A 457 -19.04 -8.92 -2.21
CA CYS A 457 -17.76 -8.95 -1.52
C CYS A 457 -17.83 -9.70 -0.18
N VAL A 458 -18.84 -9.40 0.64
CA VAL A 458 -19.04 -10.03 1.97
C VAL A 458 -19.29 -11.54 1.86
N LEU A 459 -19.88 -12.00 0.75
CA LEU A 459 -20.01 -13.44 0.46
C LEU A 459 -18.74 -14.01 -0.17
N ASN A 460 -18.20 -13.38 -1.21
CA ASN A 460 -17.32 -14.05 -2.17
C ASN A 460 -15.84 -13.63 -2.15
N ARG A 461 -15.46 -12.53 -1.47
CA ARG A 461 -14.03 -12.19 -1.31
C ARG A 461 -13.31 -13.34 -0.58
N PRO A 462 -12.01 -13.57 -0.86
CA PRO A 462 -11.32 -14.75 -0.35
C PRO A 462 -11.14 -14.73 1.18
N PHE A 463 -11.30 -13.55 1.79
CA PHE A 463 -11.26 -13.34 3.24
C PHE A 463 -12.66 -13.32 3.89
N ALA A 464 -13.72 -13.53 3.12
CA ALA A 464 -15.11 -13.31 3.55
C ALA A 464 -15.88 -14.62 3.74
N ILE A 465 -17.20 -14.54 3.92
CA ILE A 465 -18.03 -15.59 4.55
C ILE A 465 -17.86 -16.95 3.86
N LYS A 466 -18.05 -17.05 2.53
CA LYS A 466 -18.03 -18.37 1.88
C LYS A 466 -16.69 -19.06 2.03
N GLN A 467 -15.60 -18.35 1.76
CA GLN A 467 -14.27 -18.93 1.77
C GLN A 467 -13.81 -19.25 3.20
N MET A 468 -14.07 -18.38 4.16
CA MET A 468 -13.71 -18.57 5.56
C MET A 468 -14.51 -19.72 6.19
N THR A 469 -15.83 -19.79 5.95
CA THR A 469 -16.65 -20.95 6.38
C THR A 469 -16.16 -22.25 5.74
N ARG A 470 -15.82 -22.24 4.45
CA ARG A 470 -15.23 -23.40 3.77
C ARG A 470 -13.90 -23.84 4.39
N TRP A 471 -13.11 -22.93 4.95
CA TRP A 471 -11.89 -23.26 5.70
C TRP A 471 -12.11 -23.55 7.20
N GLY A 472 -13.37 -23.65 7.62
CA GLY A 472 -13.76 -24.02 8.99
C GLY A 472 -13.71 -22.87 9.99
N VAL A 473 -13.62 -21.61 9.54
CA VAL A 473 -13.75 -20.43 10.41
C VAL A 473 -15.24 -20.17 10.69
N HIS A 474 -15.58 -19.92 11.95
CA HIS A 474 -16.97 -19.65 12.34
C HIS A 474 -17.36 -18.22 12.01
N CYS A 475 -18.07 -18.04 10.90
CA CYS A 475 -18.52 -16.74 10.43
C CYS A 475 -19.87 -16.34 11.03
N ILE A 476 -20.03 -15.04 11.32
CA ILE A 476 -21.27 -14.40 11.78
C ILE A 476 -21.44 -13.12 10.95
N LEU A 477 -22.60 -12.87 10.36
CA LEU A 477 -22.88 -11.62 9.65
C LEU A 477 -23.40 -10.54 10.62
N ALA A 478 -22.86 -9.32 10.59
CA ALA A 478 -23.51 -8.17 11.22
C ALA A 478 -24.62 -7.64 10.30
N ARG A 479 -25.87 -8.11 10.49
CA ARG A 479 -26.96 -7.99 9.51
C ARG A 479 -27.40 -6.56 9.20
N ASP A 480 -27.22 -5.63 10.13
CA ASP A 480 -27.57 -4.22 9.99
C ASP A 480 -26.36 -3.32 9.70
N LEU A 481 -25.17 -3.92 9.52
CA LEU A 481 -23.92 -3.28 9.11
C LEU A 481 -23.44 -3.85 7.77
N THR A 482 -24.38 -4.08 6.85
CA THR A 482 -24.09 -4.48 5.47
C THR A 482 -25.04 -3.81 4.47
N ASP A 483 -24.58 -3.62 3.24
CA ASP A 483 -25.38 -3.21 2.07
C ASP A 483 -25.28 -4.26 0.97
N ALA A 484 -26.12 -4.20 -0.08
CA ALA A 484 -26.01 -5.04 -1.27
C ALA A 484 -25.90 -4.16 -2.53
N MET A 485 -25.22 -4.64 -3.58
CA MET A 485 -25.39 -4.05 -4.92
C MET A 485 -26.67 -4.64 -5.50
N TYR A 486 -27.77 -3.91 -5.40
CA TYR A 486 -29.05 -4.30 -5.94
C TYR A 486 -29.80 -3.10 -6.52
N ASN A 487 -30.11 -3.19 -7.82
CA ASN A 487 -30.97 -2.25 -8.51
C ASN A 487 -32.44 -2.71 -8.38
N PRO A 488 -33.33 -1.94 -7.72
CA PRO A 488 -34.74 -2.30 -7.56
C PRO A 488 -35.52 -2.51 -8.88
N ARG A 489 -34.98 -2.07 -10.01
CA ARG A 489 -35.56 -2.31 -11.35
C ARG A 489 -35.33 -3.73 -11.84
N MET A 490 -34.36 -4.45 -11.26
CA MET A 490 -34.06 -5.85 -11.57
C MET A 490 -34.88 -6.78 -10.67
N PRO A 491 -35.15 -8.03 -11.10
CA PRO A 491 -35.81 -9.03 -10.28
C PRO A 491 -35.16 -9.14 -8.88
N PRO A 492 -35.96 -9.28 -7.80
CA PRO A 492 -37.40 -9.56 -7.76
C PRO A 492 -38.30 -8.31 -7.72
N HIS A 493 -37.82 -7.13 -8.13
CA HIS A 493 -38.58 -5.87 -8.15
C HIS A 493 -39.09 -5.42 -6.77
N VAL A 494 -38.25 -5.56 -5.76
CA VAL A 494 -38.51 -5.09 -4.39
C VAL A 494 -37.71 -3.83 -4.10
N SER A 495 -38.02 -3.14 -3.00
CA SER A 495 -37.19 -2.02 -2.56
C SER A 495 -35.75 -2.47 -2.29
N HIS A 496 -34.80 -1.53 -2.39
CA HIS A 496 -33.39 -1.83 -2.15
C HIS A 496 -33.16 -2.55 -0.81
N TRP A 497 -33.75 -2.03 0.28
CA TRP A 497 -33.66 -2.60 1.62
C TRP A 497 -34.26 -4.00 1.74
N GLN A 498 -35.36 -4.28 1.05
CA GLN A 498 -35.90 -5.64 0.98
C GLN A 498 -34.96 -6.58 0.22
N GLY A 499 -34.30 -6.09 -0.84
CA GLY A 499 -33.25 -6.84 -1.55
C GLY A 499 -32.07 -7.18 -0.64
N VAL A 500 -31.61 -6.22 0.18
CA VAL A 500 -30.58 -6.46 1.21
C VAL A 500 -31.03 -7.55 2.19
N GLU A 501 -32.25 -7.46 2.72
CA GLU A 501 -32.76 -8.48 3.66
C GLU A 501 -32.84 -9.86 3.00
N LEU A 502 -33.27 -9.97 1.73
CA LEU A 502 -33.29 -11.26 1.01
C LEU A 502 -31.89 -11.89 0.96
N VAL A 503 -30.84 -11.11 0.73
CA VAL A 503 -29.45 -11.58 0.74
C VAL A 503 -29.01 -11.99 2.15
N VAL A 504 -29.40 -11.23 3.18
CA VAL A 504 -29.18 -11.61 4.59
C VAL A 504 -29.86 -12.95 4.91
N GLU A 505 -31.11 -13.15 4.49
CA GLU A 505 -31.80 -14.42 4.68
C GLU A 505 -31.11 -15.57 3.96
N TYR A 506 -30.58 -15.33 2.76
CA TYR A 506 -29.80 -16.31 2.02
C TYR A 506 -28.54 -16.72 2.80
N ILE A 507 -27.81 -15.76 3.36
CA ILE A 507 -26.63 -16.03 4.21
C ILE A 507 -27.05 -16.85 5.43
N GLU A 508 -28.15 -16.49 6.08
CA GLU A 508 -28.69 -17.19 7.26
C GLU A 508 -29.14 -18.63 7.01
N LYS A 509 -29.58 -18.93 5.78
CA LYS A 509 -30.00 -20.29 5.37
C LYS A 509 -28.82 -21.21 5.08
N TYR A 510 -27.78 -20.69 4.41
CA TYR A 510 -26.77 -21.53 3.76
C TYR A 510 -25.35 -21.38 4.29
N TRP A 511 -25.02 -20.25 4.94
CA TRP A 511 -23.62 -19.87 5.15
C TRP A 511 -23.24 -19.54 6.59
N ALA A 512 -24.01 -18.68 7.26
CA ALA A 512 -23.65 -18.16 8.57
C ALA A 512 -24.88 -17.62 9.32
N PRO A 513 -24.93 -17.73 10.66
CA PRO A 513 -25.88 -16.94 11.45
C PRO A 513 -25.53 -15.45 11.37
N SER A 514 -26.44 -14.60 11.86
CA SER A 514 -26.27 -13.16 11.89
C SER A 514 -26.51 -12.55 13.28
N VAL A 515 -25.94 -11.37 13.54
CA VAL A 515 -26.10 -10.57 14.77
C VAL A 515 -26.47 -9.14 14.39
N SER A 516 -27.31 -8.44 15.17
CA SER A 516 -27.52 -6.99 14.98
C SER A 516 -26.49 -6.20 15.75
N THR A 517 -26.37 -4.92 15.42
CA THR A 517 -25.56 -3.96 16.16
C THR A 517 -25.99 -3.90 17.62
N GLU A 518 -27.30 -3.89 17.90
CA GLU A 518 -27.84 -3.90 19.26
C GLU A 518 -27.41 -5.16 20.04
N ASP A 519 -27.60 -6.34 19.45
CA ASP A 519 -27.24 -7.61 20.09
C ASP A 519 -25.72 -7.75 20.28
N LEU A 520 -24.92 -7.22 19.34
CA LEU A 520 -23.47 -7.22 19.40
C LEU A 520 -22.96 -6.33 20.54
N LEU A 521 -23.45 -5.09 20.63
CA LEU A 521 -23.09 -4.15 21.69
C LEU A 521 -23.55 -4.64 23.07
N ALA A 522 -24.78 -5.14 23.18
CA ALA A 522 -25.29 -5.71 24.43
C ALA A 522 -24.54 -6.98 24.85
N GLY A 523 -23.94 -7.69 23.90
CA GLY A 523 -23.15 -8.90 24.14
C GLY A 523 -21.70 -8.65 24.56
N LEU A 524 -21.20 -7.41 24.47
CA LEU A 524 -19.85 -7.06 24.92
C LEU A 524 -19.72 -7.23 26.44
N PRO A 525 -18.57 -7.74 26.96
CA PRO A 525 -18.36 -7.86 28.39
C PRO A 525 -18.35 -6.47 29.05
N GLN A 526 -18.96 -6.35 30.23
CA GLN A 526 -19.07 -5.09 30.97
C GLN A 526 -17.71 -4.51 31.35
#